data_AF-A0A6G9D3S9-F1
#
_entry.id   AF-A0A6G9D3S9-F1
#
_cell.length_a   1.000
_cell.length_b   1.000
_cell.length_c   1.000
_cell.angle_alpha   90.00
_cell.angle_beta   90.00
_cell.angle_gamma   90.00
#
_symmetry.space_group_name_H-M   'P 1'
#
loop_
_entity.id
_entity.type
_entity.pdbx_description
1 polymer ?
#
loop_
_entity_poly.entity_id
_entity_poly.type
_entity_poly.pdbx_seq_one_letter_code
_entity_poly.pdbx_strand_id
1 'polypeptide(L)'
;MARGREPGVTIDQVAADFGVHPMTLSKWMRRADVDDGTKPGLSSMSMAENRELKKRVRLLEQENEVLRRAAAYLSQANLPGK
;
A
#
# COMPACT_ATOMS: atom_id res chain seq x y z
N MET A 1 -18.51 12.26 15.03
CA MET A 1 -17.79 11.94 13.77
C MET A 1 -18.70 12.23 12.59
N ALA A 2 -18.21 12.87 11.52
CA ALA A 2 -19.02 13.35 10.38
C ALA A 2 -19.96 12.31 9.74
N ARG A 3 -19.64 11.01 9.81
CA ARG A 3 -20.48 9.90 9.32
C ARG A 3 -21.68 9.57 10.21
N GLY A 4 -21.63 9.90 11.50
CA GLY A 4 -22.73 9.76 12.46
C GLY A 4 -23.32 11.11 12.87
N ARG A 5 -23.34 12.06 11.93
CA ARG A 5 -23.87 13.41 12.19
C ARG A 5 -25.39 13.36 12.37
N GLU A 6 -25.91 14.22 13.23
CA GLU A 6 -27.35 14.44 13.42
C GLU A 6 -28.03 14.80 12.08
N PRO A 7 -29.29 14.36 11.85
CA PRO A 7 -30.06 14.75 10.68
C PRO A 7 -30.22 16.29 10.65
N GLY A 8 -29.57 16.95 9.69
CA GLY A 8 -29.60 18.42 9.55
C GLY A 8 -28.23 19.10 9.56
N VAL A 9 -27.18 18.42 10.04
CA VAL A 9 -25.81 18.95 9.99
C VAL A 9 -25.21 18.75 8.60
N THR A 10 -24.76 19.82 7.94
CA THR A 10 -24.17 19.74 6.58
C THR A 10 -22.70 19.32 6.62
N ILE A 11 -22.15 18.86 5.49
CA ILE A 11 -20.72 18.47 5.44
C ILE A 11 -19.86 19.73 5.64
N ASP A 12 -20.35 20.87 5.15
CA ASP A 12 -19.66 22.16 5.22
C ASP A 12 -19.57 22.68 6.66
N GLN A 13 -20.62 22.50 7.46
CA GLN A 13 -20.60 22.84 8.89
C GLN A 13 -19.56 22.01 9.63
N VAL A 14 -19.57 20.68 9.43
CA VAL A 14 -18.57 19.80 10.05
C VAL A 14 -17.17 20.18 9.56
N ALA A 15 -16.99 20.43 8.26
CA ALA A 15 -15.69 20.84 7.73
C ALA A 15 -15.20 22.15 8.36
N ALA A 16 -16.09 23.13 8.55
CA ALA A 16 -15.78 24.38 9.24
C ALA A 16 -15.41 24.16 10.71
N ASP A 17 -16.13 23.30 11.43
CA ASP A 17 -15.82 22.96 12.83
C ASP A 17 -14.42 22.34 12.99
N PHE A 18 -14.01 21.54 11.99
CA PHE A 18 -12.68 20.94 11.94
C PHE A 18 -11.62 21.84 11.29
N GLY A 19 -11.99 23.03 10.80
CA GLY A 19 -11.08 23.96 10.11
C GLY A 19 -10.51 23.42 8.80
N VAL A 20 -11.21 22.48 8.15
CA VAL A 20 -10.78 21.84 6.90
C VAL A 20 -11.68 22.23 5.74
N HIS A 21 -11.14 22.18 4.52
CA HIS A 21 -11.96 22.38 3.33
C HIS A 21 -12.97 21.22 3.18
N PRO A 22 -14.26 21.46 2.83
CA PRO A 22 -15.28 20.41 2.71
C PRO A 22 -14.92 19.26 1.76
N MET A 23 -14.20 19.58 0.68
CA MET A 23 -13.66 18.58 -0.26
C MET A 23 -12.67 17.61 0.41
N THR A 24 -11.84 18.10 1.35
CA THR A 24 -10.90 17.27 2.11
C THR A 24 -11.64 16.29 3.01
N LEU A 25 -12.65 16.78 3.74
CA LEU A 25 -13.49 15.94 4.58
C LEU A 25 -14.24 14.89 3.76
N SER A 26 -14.77 15.28 2.60
CA SER A 26 -15.45 14.38 1.66
C SER A 26 -14.52 13.28 1.14
N LYS A 27 -13.26 13.62 0.84
CA LYS A 27 -12.24 12.65 0.43
C LYS A 27 -11.91 11.67 1.56
N TRP A 28 -11.79 12.13 2.80
CA TRP A 28 -11.57 11.25 3.95
C TRP A 28 -12.74 10.31 4.20
N MET A 29 -13.99 10.80 4.09
CA MET A 29 -15.18 9.94 4.20
C MET A 29 -15.20 8.86 3.13
N ARG A 30 -14.96 9.22 1.85
CA ARG A 30 -14.88 8.24 0.76
C ARG A 30 -13.76 7.23 0.98
N ARG A 31 -12.62 7.65 1.54
CA ARG A 31 -11.50 6.76 1.85
C ARG A 31 -11.88 5.77 2.94
N ALA A 32 -12.55 6.25 3.98
CA ALA A 32 -12.98 5.42 5.07
C ALA A 32 -14.09 4.43 4.64
N ASP A 33 -14.99 4.80 3.72
CA ASP A 33 -15.95 3.87 3.13
C ASP A 33 -15.28 2.71 2.38
N VAL A 34 -14.13 2.97 1.75
CA VAL A 34 -13.32 1.93 1.07
C VAL A 34 -12.60 1.06 2.10
N ASP A 35 -12.05 1.66 3.15
CA ASP A 35 -11.34 0.92 4.21
C ASP A 35 -12.31 0.04 5.03
N ASP A 36 -13.55 0.50 5.24
CA ASP A 36 -14.64 -0.25 5.90
C ASP A 36 -15.33 -1.27 4.95
N GLY A 37 -14.88 -1.38 3.70
CA GLY A 37 -15.44 -2.32 2.72
C GLY A 37 -16.84 -1.99 2.19
N THR A 38 -17.38 -0.81 2.53
CA THR A 38 -18.69 -0.33 2.06
C THR A 38 -18.66 0.08 0.59
N LYS A 39 -17.49 0.50 0.08
CA LYS A 39 -17.27 0.81 -1.33
C LYS A 39 -16.11 0.01 -1.91
N PRO A 40 -16.19 -0.43 -3.17
CA PRO A 40 -15.09 -1.12 -3.82
C PRO A 40 -13.88 -0.19 -3.98
N GLY A 41 -12.69 -0.70 -3.60
CA GLY A 41 -11.42 0.01 -3.74
C GLY A 41 -10.28 -0.67 -2.96
N LEU A 42 -9.04 -0.26 -3.22
CA LEU A 42 -7.88 -0.71 -2.46
C LEU A 42 -7.85 -0.01 -1.10
N SER A 43 -8.09 -0.80 -0.05
CA SER A 43 -7.99 -0.33 1.33
C SER A 43 -6.57 0.10 1.68
N SER A 44 -6.44 0.89 2.74
CA SER A 44 -5.15 1.43 3.20
C SER A 44 -4.23 0.29 3.64
N MET A 45 -4.81 -0.74 4.24
CA MET A 45 -4.13 -1.96 4.65
C MET A 45 -3.60 -2.74 3.43
N SER A 46 -4.43 -2.97 2.41
CA SER A 46 -4.01 -3.66 1.19
C SER A 46 -2.90 -2.93 0.44
N MET A 47 -2.89 -1.59 0.45
CA MET A 47 -1.79 -0.81 -0.13
C MET A 47 -0.49 -0.93 0.66
N ALA A 48 -0.55 -0.97 2.00
CA ALA A 48 0.63 -1.16 2.83
C ALA A 48 1.24 -2.54 2.60
N GLU A 49 0.40 -3.57 2.60
CA GLU A 49 0.80 -4.95 2.29
C GLU A 49 1.42 -5.06 0.89
N ASN A 50 0.81 -4.45 -0.13
CA ASN A 50 1.34 -4.48 -1.49
C ASN A 50 2.75 -3.85 -1.58
N ARG A 51 2.99 -2.77 -0.83
CA ARG A 51 4.32 -2.14 -0.75
C ARG A 51 5.33 -3.07 -0.10
N GLU A 52 4.96 -3.75 0.98
CA GLU A 52 5.85 -4.66 1.68
C GLU A 52 6.17 -5.90 0.83
N LEU A 53 5.16 -6.47 0.18
CA LEU A 53 5.34 -7.57 -0.77
C LEU A 53 6.28 -7.18 -1.91
N LYS A 54 6.12 -5.99 -2.50
CA LYS A 54 7.02 -5.49 -3.55
C LYS A 54 8.46 -5.34 -3.07
N LYS A 55 8.68 -4.90 -1.83
CA LYS A 55 10.04 -4.83 -1.25
C LYS A 55 10.64 -6.23 -1.09
N ARG A 56 9.85 -7.18 -0.55
CA ARG A 56 10.31 -8.56 -0.35
C ARG A 56 10.64 -9.26 -1.65
N VAL A 57 9.81 -9.09 -2.68
CA VAL A 57 10.07 -9.62 -4.03
C VAL A 57 11.39 -9.09 -4.58
N ARG A 58 11.61 -7.77 -4.51
CA ARG A 58 12.87 -7.16 -4.98
C ARG A 58 14.09 -7.71 -4.24
N LEU A 59 14.01 -7.90 -2.92
CA LEU A 59 15.11 -8.47 -2.14
C LEU A 59 15.40 -9.93 -2.57
N LEU A 60 14.35 -10.74 -2.68
CA LEU A 60 14.48 -12.14 -3.10
C LEU A 60 15.06 -12.26 -4.51
N GLU A 61 14.67 -11.39 -5.43
CA GLU A 61 15.24 -11.34 -6.79
C GLU A 61 16.75 -11.03 -6.76
N GLN A 62 17.17 -10.10 -5.90
CA GLN A 62 18.60 -9.78 -5.73
C GLN A 62 19.38 -10.95 -5.14
N GLU A 63 18.85 -11.60 -4.10
CA GLU A 63 19.47 -12.79 -3.50
C GLU A 63 19.58 -13.93 -4.52
N ASN A 64 18.53 -14.16 -5.32
CA ASN A 64 18.53 -15.18 -6.35
C ASN A 64 19.60 -14.92 -7.41
N GLU A 65 19.76 -13.66 -7.82
CA GLU A 65 20.80 -13.25 -8.77
C GLU A 65 22.21 -13.49 -8.23
N VAL A 66 22.46 -13.18 -6.95
CA VAL A 66 23.74 -13.48 -6.29
C VAL A 66 23.99 -14.99 -6.28
N LEU A 67 23.00 -15.79 -5.90
CA LEU A 67 23.13 -17.25 -5.86
C LEU A 67 23.40 -17.84 -7.25
N ARG A 68 22.72 -17.35 -8.28
CA ARG A 68 22.95 -17.79 -9.67
C ARG A 68 24.37 -17.49 -10.13
N ARG A 69 24.89 -16.29 -9.83
CA ARG A 69 26.27 -15.91 -10.15
C ARG A 69 27.29 -16.80 -9.43
N ALA A 70 27.07 -17.06 -8.14
CA ALA A 70 27.93 -17.95 -7.36
C ALA A 70 27.93 -19.38 -7.93
N ALA A 71 26.75 -19.91 -8.28
CA ALA A 71 26.63 -21.24 -8.89
C ALA A 71 27.33 -21.32 -10.25
N ALA A 72 27.21 -20.27 -11.09
CA ALA A 72 27.89 -20.20 -12.37
C ALA A 72 29.43 -20.19 -12.19
N TYR A 73 29.93 -19.40 -11.24
CA TYR A 73 31.36 -19.34 -10.94
C TYR A 73 31.90 -20.70 -10.44
N LEU A 74 31.18 -21.35 -9.51
CA LEU A 74 31.56 -22.67 -9.02
C LEU A 74 31.56 -23.73 -10.12
N SER A 75 30.56 -23.71 -11.01
CA SER A 75 30.50 -24.63 -12.15
C SER A 75 31.66 -24.42 -13.12
N GLN A 76 32.14 -23.19 -13.30
CA GLN A 76 33.30 -22.90 -14.14
C GLN A 76 34.61 -23.34 -13.48
N ALA A 77 34.73 -23.16 -12.16
CA ALA A 77 35.90 -23.59 -11.40
C ALA A 77 36.07 -25.13 -11.34
N ASN A 78 34.97 -25.87 -11.46
CA ASN A 78 34.97 -27.34 -11.44
C ASN A 78 35.11 -27.99 -12.84
N LEU A 79 35.37 -27.21 -13.90
CA LEU A 79 35.68 -27.78 -15.21
C LEU A 79 37.13 -28.30 -15.20
N PRO A 80 37.38 -29.59 -15.55
CA PRO A 80 38.73 -30.11 -15.61
C PRO A 80 39.53 -29.35 -16.68
N GLY A 81 40.67 -28.79 -16.27
CA GLY A 81 41.64 -28.20 -17.18
C GLY A 81 42.03 -29.22 -18.24
N LYS A 82 41.98 -28.79 -19.50
CA LYS A 82 42.46 -29.58 -20.65
C LYS A 82 43.96 -29.82 -20.56
#